data_AF-A0A5J6VBI3-F1
#
_entry.id   AF-A0A5J6VBI3-F1
#
_cell.length_a   1.000
_cell.length_b   1.000
_cell.length_c   1.000
_cell.angle_alpha   90.00
_cell.angle_beta   90.00
_cell.angle_gamma   90.00
#
_symmetry.space_group_name_H-M   'P 1'
#
loop_
_entity.id
_entity.type
_entity.pdbx_description
1 polymer ?
#
loop_
_entity_poly.entity_id
_entity_poly.type
_entity_poly.pdbx_seq_one_letter_code
_entity_poly.pdbx_strand_id
1 'polypeptide(L)'
;MTRSLNKNPLTRSLNKNPLTRSLNKNPFVANHLLRKIDKLNTKKKKEIIVTWSRASTIIPIMIGHTIAIHNGREHLPIYIRSRMTGHKLGEFAPTLNFQEHEKKDKKSQKKDKKSQKNDRQSQKNDRKSQKNDRQSQKNDRKSQKNDRKSRRR
;
A
#
# COMPACT_ATOMS: atom_id res chain seq x y z
N MET A 1 -19.26 -13.79 -65.17
CA MET A 1 -18.20 -14.46 -64.40
C MET A 1 -17.97 -13.69 -63.10
N THR A 2 -17.86 -14.42 -62.01
CA THR A 2 -17.99 -14.01 -60.60
C THR A 2 -16.81 -13.23 -60.01
N ARG A 3 -17.02 -12.70 -58.79
CA ARG A 3 -16.06 -12.46 -57.66
C ARG A 3 -15.32 -11.12 -57.67
N SER A 4 -15.11 -10.40 -56.56
CA SER A 4 -15.34 -10.65 -55.12
C SER A 4 -15.22 -9.30 -54.38
N LEU A 5 -16.04 -9.08 -53.35
CA LEU A 5 -15.93 -7.97 -52.40
C LEU A 5 -14.72 -8.21 -51.47
N ASN A 6 -13.70 -7.35 -51.52
CA ASN A 6 -12.66 -7.31 -50.49
C ASN A 6 -13.14 -6.51 -49.28
N LYS A 7 -13.73 -7.21 -48.31
CA LYS A 7 -13.84 -6.74 -46.93
C LYS A 7 -12.58 -7.14 -46.18
N ASN A 8 -11.71 -6.20 -45.85
CA ASN A 8 -10.60 -6.44 -44.93
C ASN A 8 -11.14 -6.54 -43.49
N PRO A 9 -11.02 -7.70 -42.80
CA PRO A 9 -11.57 -7.90 -41.47
C PRO A 9 -10.44 -7.89 -40.44
N LEU A 10 -10.18 -6.76 -39.79
CA LEU A 10 -9.28 -6.69 -38.63
C LEU A 10 -9.89 -5.85 -37.50
N THR A 11 -11.11 -6.19 -37.09
CA THR A 11 -11.52 -5.95 -35.70
C THR A 11 -10.80 -6.97 -34.82
N ARG A 12 -9.69 -6.53 -34.25
CA ARG A 12 -8.81 -7.33 -33.39
C ARG A 12 -9.60 -7.83 -32.18
N SER A 13 -9.98 -9.11 -32.27
CA SER A 13 -10.48 -10.03 -31.24
C SER A 13 -10.66 -9.44 -29.84
N LEU A 14 -11.92 -9.47 -29.40
CA LEU A 14 -12.37 -9.34 -28.02
C LEU A 14 -11.52 -10.17 -27.05
N ASN A 15 -11.39 -9.62 -25.85
CA ASN A 15 -10.81 -10.22 -24.65
C ASN A 15 -11.06 -11.74 -24.59
N LYS A 16 -9.98 -12.52 -24.61
CA LYS A 16 -10.03 -13.95 -24.30
C LYS A 16 -10.33 -14.10 -22.81
N ASN A 17 -11.60 -14.26 -22.46
CA ASN A 17 -12.01 -14.73 -21.13
C ASN A 17 -11.49 -16.16 -20.94
N PRO A 18 -10.69 -16.47 -19.91
CA PRO A 18 -10.44 -17.86 -19.54
C PRO A 18 -11.68 -18.40 -18.81
N LEU A 19 -12.77 -18.66 -19.54
CA LEU A 19 -13.94 -19.38 -19.05
C LEU A 19 -13.67 -20.89 -19.16
N THR A 20 -12.87 -21.44 -18.25
CA THR A 20 -12.61 -22.90 -18.19
C THR A 20 -13.69 -23.67 -17.41
N ARG A 21 -14.94 -23.19 -17.44
CA ARG A 21 -16.12 -23.92 -16.96
C ARG A 21 -17.29 -23.64 -17.89
N SER A 22 -18.20 -24.61 -18.02
CA SER A 22 -19.41 -24.50 -18.84
C SER A 22 -20.21 -23.24 -18.51
N LEU A 23 -20.78 -22.58 -19.52
CA LEU A 23 -21.59 -21.35 -19.39
C LEU A 23 -22.71 -21.44 -18.34
N ASN A 24 -23.24 -22.65 -18.11
CA ASN A 24 -24.32 -22.90 -17.17
C ASN A 24 -23.87 -22.94 -15.69
N LYS A 25 -22.57 -22.79 -15.40
CA LYS A 25 -22.04 -22.85 -14.03
C LYS A 25 -21.77 -21.45 -13.50
N ASN A 26 -22.29 -21.18 -12.31
CA ASN A 26 -22.03 -19.95 -11.59
C ASN A 26 -20.52 -19.71 -11.40
N PRO A 27 -20.09 -18.43 -11.37
CA PRO A 27 -18.70 -18.10 -11.09
C PRO A 27 -18.28 -18.70 -9.75
N PHE A 28 -17.06 -19.22 -9.70
CA PHE A 28 -16.56 -19.86 -8.49
C PHE A 28 -16.36 -18.83 -7.38
N VAL A 29 -16.97 -19.09 -6.22
CA VAL A 29 -16.81 -18.34 -4.98
C VAL A 29 -16.65 -19.35 -3.84
N ALA A 30 -15.65 -19.17 -3.00
CA ALA A 30 -15.44 -20.09 -1.88
C ALA A 30 -16.56 -19.94 -0.82
N ASN A 31 -17.12 -21.07 -0.39
CA ASN A 31 -18.25 -21.09 0.55
C ASN A 31 -17.95 -20.36 1.86
N HIS A 32 -16.72 -20.46 2.37
CA HIS A 32 -16.32 -19.76 3.60
C HIS A 32 -16.30 -18.23 3.42
N LEU A 33 -15.95 -17.74 2.23
CA LEU A 33 -15.93 -16.32 1.93
C LEU A 33 -17.36 -15.79 1.84
N LEU A 34 -18.22 -16.50 1.10
CA LEU A 34 -19.63 -16.16 0.95
C LEU A 34 -20.34 -16.09 2.31
N ARG A 35 -20.22 -17.14 3.13
CA ARG A 35 -20.82 -17.18 4.48
C ARG A 35 -20.37 -16.03 5.39
N LYS A 36 -19.12 -15.57 5.28
CA LYS A 36 -18.63 -14.41 6.05
C LYS A 36 -19.27 -13.12 5.57
N ILE A 37 -19.37 -12.94 4.26
CA ILE A 37 -19.97 -11.75 3.64
C ILE A 37 -21.46 -11.66 3.98
N ASP A 38 -22.20 -12.77 3.87
CA ASP A 38 -23.63 -12.80 4.21
C ASP A 38 -23.87 -12.40 5.67
N LYS A 39 -23.07 -12.93 6.60
CA LYS A 39 -23.13 -12.57 8.02
C LYS A 39 -22.88 -11.08 8.26
N LEU A 40 -21.91 -10.49 7.56
CA LEU A 40 -21.59 -9.08 7.71
C LEU A 40 -22.66 -8.18 7.10
N ASN A 41 -23.26 -8.60 5.98
CA ASN A 41 -24.40 -7.94 5.38
C ASN A 41 -25.61 -7.92 6.32
N THR A 42 -25.94 -9.05 6.95
CA THR A 42 -27.02 -9.11 7.96
C THR A 42 -26.75 -8.17 9.13
N LYS A 43 -25.50 -8.11 9.61
CA LYS A 43 -25.09 -7.25 10.73
C LYS A 43 -24.89 -5.78 10.34
N LYS A 44 -24.90 -5.44 9.04
CA LYS A 44 -24.53 -4.12 8.48
C LYS A 44 -23.17 -3.60 8.97
N LYS A 45 -22.22 -4.50 9.26
CA LYS A 45 -20.86 -4.16 9.74
C LYS A 45 -19.84 -4.25 8.62
N LYS A 46 -18.92 -3.30 8.58
CA LYS A 46 -17.79 -3.27 7.63
C LYS A 46 -16.52 -3.76 8.32
N GLU A 47 -16.37 -5.09 8.39
CA GLU A 47 -15.18 -5.73 8.96
C GLU A 47 -14.24 -6.22 7.84
N ILE A 48 -12.95 -6.35 8.17
CA ILE A 48 -11.95 -6.86 7.23
C ILE A 48 -12.06 -8.39 7.16
N ILE A 49 -12.31 -8.91 5.96
CA ILE A 49 -12.45 -10.35 5.73
C ILE A 49 -11.14 -10.92 5.22
N VAL A 50 -10.49 -11.77 5.99
CA VAL A 50 -9.28 -12.49 5.56
C VAL A 50 -9.66 -13.71 4.72
N THR A 51 -9.01 -13.87 3.56
CA THR A 51 -9.17 -15.02 2.67
C THR A 51 -7.87 -15.46 2.00
N TRP A 52 -7.72 -16.78 1.89
CA TRP A 52 -6.71 -17.45 1.07
C TRP A 52 -7.23 -17.76 -0.34
N SER A 53 -8.54 -17.61 -0.59
CA SER A 53 -9.15 -18.01 -1.85
C SER A 53 -8.95 -16.97 -2.96
N ARG A 54 -7.77 -16.99 -3.56
CA ARG A 54 -7.44 -16.15 -4.72
C ARG A 54 -8.26 -16.48 -5.98
N ALA A 55 -8.78 -17.71 -6.07
CA ALA A 55 -9.55 -18.18 -7.21
C ALA A 55 -11.00 -17.69 -7.25
N SER A 56 -11.50 -17.14 -6.13
CA SER A 56 -12.87 -16.65 -6.01
C SER A 56 -13.11 -15.43 -6.90
N THR A 57 -14.26 -15.41 -7.56
CA THR A 57 -14.70 -14.33 -8.44
C THR A 57 -15.45 -13.30 -7.62
N ILE A 58 -15.22 -12.01 -7.88
CA ILE A 58 -15.92 -10.93 -7.21
C ILE A 58 -17.35 -10.87 -7.74
N ILE A 59 -18.31 -11.03 -6.82
CA ILE A 59 -19.75 -10.94 -7.09
C ILE A 59 -20.31 -9.63 -6.50
N PRO A 60 -21.45 -9.11 -7.00
CA PRO A 60 -21.98 -7.81 -6.59
C PRO A 60 -22.22 -7.65 -5.08
N ILE A 61 -22.61 -8.73 -4.38
CA ILE A 61 -22.84 -8.73 -2.92
C ILE A 61 -21.57 -8.44 -2.10
N MET A 62 -20.37 -8.55 -2.69
CA MET A 62 -19.10 -8.23 -2.05
C MET A 62 -18.76 -6.73 -2.10
N ILE A 63 -19.46 -5.94 -2.91
CA ILE A 63 -19.17 -4.51 -3.08
C ILE A 63 -19.31 -3.80 -1.73
N GLY A 64 -18.36 -2.93 -1.40
CA GLY A 64 -18.36 -2.18 -0.15
C GLY A 64 -17.71 -2.90 1.03
N HIS A 65 -17.20 -4.12 0.84
CA HIS A 65 -16.40 -4.85 1.83
C HIS A 65 -14.90 -4.69 1.58
N THR A 66 -14.12 -4.81 2.65
CA THR A 66 -12.66 -4.89 2.57
C THR A 66 -12.25 -6.35 2.74
N ILE A 67 -11.60 -6.92 1.73
CA ILE A 67 -11.15 -8.30 1.72
C ILE A 67 -9.62 -8.32 1.74
N ALA A 68 -9.04 -8.94 2.76
CA ALA A 68 -7.62 -9.15 2.88
C ALA A 68 -7.23 -10.45 2.14
N ILE A 69 -6.60 -10.30 0.97
CA ILE A 69 -6.30 -11.40 0.04
C ILE A 69 -4.86 -11.85 0.25
N HIS A 70 -4.65 -13.15 0.39
CA HIS A 70 -3.30 -13.69 0.54
C HIS A 70 -2.47 -13.56 -0.75
N ASN A 71 -1.24 -13.05 -0.64
CA ASN A 71 -0.28 -12.97 -1.75
C ASN A 71 0.85 -14.01 -1.68
N GLY A 72 0.78 -14.97 -0.75
CA GLY A 72 1.82 -15.97 -0.48
C GLY A 72 2.77 -15.60 0.67
N ARG A 73 2.72 -14.37 1.19
CA ARG A 73 3.49 -13.94 2.38
C ARG A 73 2.60 -13.27 3.42
N GLU A 74 1.78 -12.34 2.98
CA GLU A 74 0.88 -11.54 3.81
C GLU A 74 -0.53 -11.49 3.21
N HIS A 75 -1.44 -10.79 3.89
CA HIS A 75 -2.78 -10.53 3.38
C HIS A 75 -2.93 -9.05 3.08
N LEU A 76 -3.17 -8.72 1.81
CA LEU A 76 -3.33 -7.35 1.35
C LEU A 76 -4.80 -6.93 1.48
N PRO A 77 -5.15 -5.94 2.33
CA PRO A 77 -6.53 -5.47 2.47
C PRO A 77 -6.94 -4.64 1.24
N ILE A 78 -7.90 -5.16 0.48
CA ILE A 78 -8.40 -4.52 -0.73
C ILE A 78 -9.88 -4.18 -0.56
N TYR A 79 -10.21 -2.91 -0.77
CA TYR A 79 -11.60 -2.45 -0.79
C TYR A 79 -12.26 -2.75 -2.14
N ILE A 80 -13.36 -3.51 -2.11
CA ILE A 80 -14.02 -3.99 -3.33
C ILE A 80 -14.97 -2.93 -3.90
N ARG A 81 -14.71 -2.55 -5.16
CA ARG A 81 -15.51 -1.60 -5.95
C ARG A 81 -16.31 -2.32 -7.03
N SER A 82 -17.40 -1.70 -7.50
CA SER A 82 -18.26 -2.25 -8.56
C SER A 82 -17.51 -2.64 -9.85
N ARG A 83 -16.50 -1.84 -10.25
CA ARG A 83 -15.67 -2.11 -11.45
C ARG A 83 -14.82 -3.38 -11.35
N MET A 84 -14.70 -3.98 -10.16
CA MET A 84 -13.91 -5.20 -9.93
C MET A 84 -14.78 -6.47 -10.07
N THR A 85 -16.10 -6.33 -10.23
CA THR A 85 -17.02 -7.47 -10.38
C THR A 85 -16.67 -8.27 -11.63
N GLY A 86 -16.72 -9.60 -11.54
CA GLY A 86 -16.36 -10.51 -12.64
C GLY A 86 -14.87 -10.88 -12.71
N HIS A 87 -14.00 -10.15 -12.02
CA HIS A 87 -12.57 -10.48 -11.88
C HIS A 87 -12.31 -11.44 -10.72
N LYS A 88 -11.15 -12.11 -10.73
CA LYS A 88 -10.71 -12.94 -9.60
C LYS A 88 -10.04 -12.10 -8.53
N LEU A 89 -10.24 -12.46 -7.26
CA LEU A 89 -9.54 -11.81 -6.13
C LEU A 89 -8.02 -11.84 -6.29
N GLY A 90 -7.48 -12.93 -6.84
CA GLY A 90 -6.05 -13.09 -7.07
C GLY A 90 -5.42 -12.09 -8.05
N GLU A 91 -6.21 -11.46 -8.93
CA GLU A 91 -5.73 -10.44 -9.88
C GLU A 91 -5.33 -9.14 -9.16
N PHE A 92 -5.91 -8.89 -7.99
CA PHE A 92 -5.67 -7.67 -7.22
C PHE A 92 -4.55 -7.83 -6.18
N ALA A 93 -4.09 -9.06 -5.93
CA ALA A 93 -3.02 -9.37 -4.99
C ALA A 93 -1.77 -9.89 -5.73
N PRO A 94 -0.82 -9.00 -6.10
CA PRO A 94 0.40 -9.39 -6.78
C PRO A 94 1.25 -10.29 -5.88
N THR A 95 1.76 -11.39 -6.43
CA THR A 95 2.51 -12.42 -5.69
C THR A 95 4.02 -12.31 -5.84
N LEU A 96 4.48 -11.58 -6.85
CA LEU A 96 5.89 -11.36 -7.12
C LEU A 96 6.22 -9.92 -6.81
N ASN A 97 7.35 -9.72 -6.14
CA ASN A 97 7.95 -8.41 -6.06
C ASN A 97 8.57 -8.15 -7.43
N PHE A 98 7.95 -7.28 -8.24
CA PHE A 98 8.55 -6.79 -9.46
C PHE A 98 9.81 -6.01 -9.07
N GLN A 99 10.93 -6.71 -9.06
CA GLN A 99 12.22 -6.10 -8.95
C GLN A 99 12.48 -5.46 -10.30
N GLU A 100 12.11 -4.19 -10.43
CA GLU A 100 12.54 -3.37 -11.56
C GLU A 100 14.06 -3.57 -11.68
N HIS A 101 14.55 -3.96 -12.85
CA HIS A 101 15.99 -4.00 -13.11
C HIS A 101 16.50 -2.56 -12.95
N GLU A 102 16.89 -2.19 -11.73
CA GLU A 102 17.38 -0.86 -11.42
C GLU A 102 18.65 -0.65 -12.23
N LYS A 103 18.56 0.18 -13.28
CA LYS A 103 19.74 0.87 -13.80
C LYS A 103 20.39 1.55 -12.58
N LYS A 104 21.70 1.34 -12.40
CA LYS A 104 22.48 1.66 -11.17
C LYS A 104 22.24 3.08 -10.62
N ASP A 105 21.73 3.99 -11.46
CA ASP A 105 21.47 5.40 -11.18
C ASP A 105 20.40 5.67 -10.11
N LYS A 106 19.41 4.78 -9.91
CA LYS A 106 18.36 5.00 -8.87
C LYS A 106 18.86 4.69 -7.45
N LYS A 107 19.81 3.76 -7.32
CA LYS A 107 20.35 3.31 -6.02
C LYS A 107 21.34 4.31 -5.44
N SER A 108 22.13 4.99 -6.27
CA SER A 108 22.98 6.13 -5.87
C SER A 108 22.10 7.26 -5.33
N GLN A 109 21.07 7.68 -6.08
CA GLN A 109 20.18 8.77 -5.63
C GLN A 109 19.47 8.50 -4.29
N LYS A 110 19.11 7.25 -3.97
CA LYS A 110 18.53 6.90 -2.66
C LYS A 110 19.56 6.97 -1.53
N LYS A 111 20.82 6.60 -1.78
CA LYS A 111 21.91 6.72 -0.79
C LYS A 111 22.23 8.18 -0.52
N ASP A 112 22.30 9.01 -1.56
CA ASP A 112 22.62 10.44 -1.45
C ASP A 112 21.53 11.20 -0.68
N LYS A 113 20.25 10.86 -0.88
CA LYS A 113 19.14 11.43 -0.09
C LYS A 113 19.18 10.99 1.39
N LYS A 114 19.73 9.81 1.69
CA LYS A 114 19.83 9.29 3.07
C LYS A 114 21.02 9.93 3.81
N SER A 115 22.17 10.09 3.16
CA SER A 115 23.32 10.81 3.74
C SER A 115 22.98 12.26 4.03
N GLN A 116 22.36 12.99 3.08
CA GLN A 116 21.95 14.39 3.28
C GLN A 116 20.97 14.57 4.45
N LYS A 117 20.10 13.59 4.73
CA LYS A 117 19.19 13.65 5.89
C LYS A 117 19.94 13.45 7.21
N ASN A 118 20.89 12.53 7.24
CA ASN A 118 21.70 12.25 8.42
C ASN A 118 22.60 13.45 8.77
N ASP A 119 23.22 14.07 7.78
CA ASP A 119 24.08 15.25 7.97
C ASP A 119 23.28 16.44 8.53
N ARG A 120 22.06 16.67 7.99
CA ARG A 120 21.15 17.69 8.52
C ARG A 120 20.72 17.42 9.96
N GLN A 121 20.60 16.15 10.37
CA GLN A 121 20.24 15.78 11.73
C GLN A 121 21.42 16.00 12.69
N SER A 122 22.65 15.65 12.27
CA SER A 122 23.87 15.93 13.04
C SER A 122 24.03 17.42 13.30
N GLN A 123 23.93 18.26 12.25
CA GLN A 123 24.05 19.72 12.39
C GLN A 123 23.00 20.34 13.33
N LYS A 124 21.79 19.77 13.39
CA LYS A 124 20.75 20.22 14.33
C LYS A 124 21.08 19.85 15.77
N ASN A 125 21.65 18.66 15.99
CA ASN A 125 22.06 18.20 17.31
C ASN A 125 23.23 19.04 17.85
N ASP A 126 24.23 19.31 17.01
CA ASP A 126 25.39 20.13 17.37
C ASP A 126 24.97 21.57 17.74
N ARG A 127 24.07 22.17 16.94
CA ARG A 127 23.50 23.50 17.25
C ARG A 127 22.70 23.50 18.54
N LYS A 128 22.04 22.40 18.89
CA LYS A 128 21.30 22.27 20.16
C LYS A 128 22.25 22.16 21.35
N SER A 129 23.33 21.39 21.22
CA SER A 129 24.38 21.28 22.25
C SER A 129 25.01 22.65 22.54
N GLN A 130 25.44 23.37 21.50
CA GLN A 130 26.05 24.70 21.65
C GLN A 130 25.12 25.72 22.34
N LYS A 131 23.79 25.62 22.12
CA LYS A 131 22.81 26.47 22.81
C LYS A 131 22.70 26.13 24.29
N ASN A 132 22.75 24.85 24.64
CA ASN A 132 22.71 24.39 26.02
C ASN A 132 23.96 24.83 26.79
N ASP A 133 25.15 24.68 26.19
CA ASP A 133 26.42 25.09 26.81
C ASP A 133 26.46 26.60 27.07
N ARG A 134 26.00 27.41 26.10
CA ARG A 134 25.85 28.87 26.27
C ARG A 134 24.89 29.23 27.39
N GLN A 135 23.82 28.46 27.58
CA GLN A 135 22.85 28.71 28.64
C GLN A 135 23.43 28.35 30.01
N SER A 136 24.18 27.24 30.12
CA SER A 136 24.89 26.88 31.35
C SER A 136 25.86 27.99 31.76
N GLN A 137 26.71 28.46 30.84
CA GLN A 137 27.65 29.55 31.12
C GLN A 137 26.98 30.85 31.55
N LYS A 138 25.79 31.17 31.00
CA LYS A 138 24.99 32.32 31.43
C LYS A 138 24.43 32.15 32.84
N ASN A 139 23.98 30.95 33.18
CA ASN A 139 23.47 30.63 34.51
C ASN A 139 24.59 30.72 35.56
N ASP A 140 25.77 30.16 35.27
CA ASP A 140 26.94 30.20 36.16
C ASP A 140 27.39 31.65 36.41
N ARG A 141 27.47 32.46 35.34
CA ARG A 141 27.78 33.90 35.46
C ARG A 141 26.73 34.66 36.29
N LYS A 142 25.45 34.29 36.19
CA LYS A 142 24.37 34.91 36.98
C LYS A 142 24.48 34.52 38.46
N SER A 143 24.81 33.26 38.75
CA SER A 143 25.08 32.80 40.12
C SER A 143 26.22 33.57 40.76
N GLN A 144 27.38 33.65 40.07
CA GLN A 144 28.55 34.39 40.57
C GLN A 144 28.27 35.88 40.82
N LYS A 145 27.43 36.52 39.99
CA LYS A 145 27.02 37.92 40.21
C LYS A 145 26.10 38.06 41.42
N ASN A 146 25.21 37.11 41.66
CA ASN A 146 24.34 37.12 42.83
C ASN A 146 25.14 36.93 44.12
N ASP A 147 26.10 36.00 44.13
CA ASP A 147 26.99 35.74 45.27
C ASP A 147 27.89 36.94 45.59
N ARG A 148 28.37 37.65 44.56
CA ARG A 148 29.11 38.92 44.76
C ARG A 148 28.24 40.04 45.30
N LYS A 149 26.95 40.07 44.94
CA LYS A 149 25.99 41.10 45.39
C LYS A 149 25.52 40.86 46.82
N SER A 150 25.39 39.60 47.26
CA SER A 150 25.05 39.26 48.65
C SER A 150 26.19 39.56 49.62
N ARG A 151 27.46 39.45 49.20
CA ARG A 151 28.64 39.82 49.99
C ARG A 151 28.89 41.33 50.15
N ARG A 152 28.16 42.18 49.42
CA ARG A 152 28.27 43.66 49.44
C ARG A 152 27.10 44.35 50.15
N ARG A 153 26.18 43.59 50.73
CA ARG A 153 25.08 44.06 51.59
C ARG A 153 25.39 43.69 53.02
#